data_AF-A0A6B2SRG9-F1
#
_entry.id   AF-A0A6B2SRG9-F1
#
_cell.length_a   1.000
_cell.length_b   1.000
_cell.length_c   1.000
_cell.angle_alpha   90.00
_cell.angle_beta   90.00
_cell.angle_gamma   90.00
#
_symmetry.space_group_name_H-M   'P 1'
#
loop_
_entity.id
_entity.type
_entity.pdbx_description
1 polymer ?
#
loop_
_entity_poly.entity_id
_entity_poly.type
_entity_poly.pdbx_seq_one_letter_code
_entity_poly.pdbx_strand_id
1 'polypeptide(L)'
;AREHWLALKEQRLTGIAAELAAHLSDGEPCAVCGATEHPAPARKVAGHVDRQAEEAALAAHRRADESRSSAERALGDVRESLAAAKAAARGG
;
A
#
# COMPACT_ATOMS: atom_id res chain seq x y z
N ALA A 1 5.34 1.26 -8.21
CA ALA A 1 4.37 1.71 -7.17
C ALA A 1 3.87 0.55 -6.31
N ARG A 2 3.30 -0.52 -6.88
CA ARG A 2 2.85 -1.70 -6.13
C ARG A 2 3.97 -2.37 -5.32
N GLU A 3 5.10 -2.67 -5.96
CA GLU A 3 6.26 -3.29 -5.29
C GLU A 3 6.77 -2.44 -4.12
N HIS A 4 6.84 -1.12 -4.30
CA HIS A 4 7.23 -0.20 -3.24
C HIS A 4 6.26 -0.24 -2.06
N TRP A 5 4.95 -0.23 -2.30
CA TRP A 5 3.96 -0.39 -1.23
C TRP A 5 4.13 -1.74 -0.51
N LEU A 6 4.31 -2.84 -1.24
CA LEU A 6 4.51 -4.16 -0.64
C LEU A 6 5.78 -4.24 0.21
N ALA A 7 6.89 -3.65 -0.27
CA ALA A 7 8.13 -3.59 0.49
C ALA A 7 7.97 -2.80 1.80
N LEU A 8 7.29 -1.66 1.76
CA LEU A 8 7.01 -0.87 2.96
C LEU A 8 6.08 -1.60 3.94
N LYS A 9 5.06 -2.27 3.42
CA LYS A 9 4.16 -3.10 4.24
C LYS A 9 4.93 -4.22 4.93
N GLU A 10 5.79 -4.93 4.21
CA GLU A 10 6.60 -6.01 4.78
C GLU A 10 7.57 -5.48 5.84
N GLN A 11 8.30 -4.39 5.54
CA GLN A 11 9.21 -3.74 6.48
C GLN A 11 8.50 -3.30 7.77
N ARG A 12 7.29 -2.76 7.66
CA ARG A 12 6.46 -2.41 8.82
C ARG A 12 6.06 -3.63 9.63
N LEU A 13 5.62 -4.70 8.99
CA LEU A 13 5.24 -5.94 9.67
C LEU A 13 6.43 -6.56 10.41
N THR A 14 7.63 -6.53 9.84
CA THR A 14 8.87 -6.93 10.55
C THR A 14 9.15 -6.02 11.76
N GLY A 15 8.78 -4.74 11.69
CA GLY A 15 8.93 -3.76 12.77
C GLY A 15 7.74 -3.65 13.74
N ILE A 16 6.71 -4.51 13.65
CA ILE A 16 5.44 -4.31 14.36
C ILE A 16 5.59 -4.39 15.88
N ALA A 17 6.52 -5.22 16.38
CA ALA A 17 6.78 -5.35 17.81
C ALA A 17 7.22 -4.00 18.42
N ALA A 18 8.00 -3.20 17.69
CA ALA A 18 8.42 -1.88 18.13
C ALA A 18 7.29 -0.84 18.06
N GLU A 19 6.32 -1.00 17.15
CA GLU A 19 5.09 -0.18 17.16
C GLU A 19 4.25 -0.47 18.41
N LEU A 20 4.02 -1.76 18.69
CA LEU A 20 3.24 -2.19 19.86
C LEU A 20 3.91 -1.77 21.16
N ALA A 21 5.24 -1.94 21.25
CA ALA A 21 6.02 -1.56 22.43
C ALA A 21 5.97 -0.06 22.74
N ALA A 22 5.79 0.80 21.72
CA ALA A 22 5.65 2.25 21.92
C ALA A 22 4.36 2.65 22.65
N HIS A 23 3.41 1.73 22.80
CA HIS A 23 2.15 1.93 23.52
C HIS A 23 2.14 1.30 24.91
N LEU A 24 3.26 0.73 25.37
CA LEU A 24 3.36 0.19 26.72
C LEU A 24 3.48 1.33 27.73
N SER A 25 2.72 1.22 28.82
CA SER A 25 2.82 2.08 29.99
C SER A 25 3.19 1.23 31.22
N ASP A 26 4.08 1.72 32.07
CA ASP A 26 4.50 1.01 33.27
C ASP A 26 3.29 0.78 34.21
N GLY A 27 3.11 -0.48 34.64
CA GLY A 27 2.03 -0.86 35.54
C GLY A 27 0.66 -1.02 34.88
N GLU A 28 0.50 -0.67 33.59
CA GLU A 28 -0.73 -0.91 32.84
C GLU A 28 -0.68 -2.28 32.13
N PRO A 29 -1.80 -3.03 32.09
CA PRO A 29 -1.84 -4.30 31.38
C PRO A 29 -1.69 -4.10 29.87
N CYS A 30 -0.72 -4.79 29.27
CA CYS A 30 -0.53 -4.79 27.82
C CYS A 30 -1.77 -5.33 27.09
N ALA A 31 -2.23 -4.61 26.07
CA ALA A 31 -3.42 -4.98 25.29
C ALA A 31 -3.29 -6.30 24.50
N VAL A 32 -2.07 -6.84 24.34
CA VAL A 32 -1.82 -8.08 23.59
C VAL A 32 -1.78 -9.30 24.52
N CYS A 33 -1.06 -9.23 25.64
CA CYS A 33 -0.81 -10.38 26.52
C CYS A 33 -1.30 -10.20 27.97
N GLY A 34 -1.69 -8.98 28.37
CA GLY A 34 -2.15 -8.65 29.73
C GLY A 34 -1.06 -8.42 30.78
N ALA A 35 0.22 -8.61 30.45
CA ALA A 35 1.32 -8.37 31.40
C ALA A 35 1.55 -6.88 31.65
N THR A 36 1.92 -6.53 32.88
CA THR A 36 2.22 -5.14 33.32
C THR A 36 3.69 -4.76 33.20
N GLU A 37 4.57 -5.72 32.89
CA GLU A 37 6.02 -5.50 32.79
C GLU A 37 6.59 -6.06 31.50
N HIS A 38 7.48 -5.28 30.86
CA HIS A 38 8.23 -5.66 29.67
C HIS A 38 9.68 -5.20 29.85
N PRO A 39 10.57 -6.02 30.45
CA PRO A 39 11.93 -5.58 30.81
C PRO A 39 12.85 -5.31 29.61
N ALA A 40 12.50 -5.82 28.42
CA ALA A 40 13.25 -5.60 27.18
C ALA A 40 12.29 -5.37 26.00
N PRO A 41 11.57 -4.23 25.97
CA PRO A 41 10.60 -3.95 24.92
C PRO A 41 11.34 -3.66 23.60
N ALA A 42 10.74 -4.07 22.48
CA ALA A 42 11.29 -3.79 21.16
C ALA A 42 11.37 -2.27 20.91
N ARG A 43 12.43 -1.82 20.25
CA ARG A 43 12.67 -0.40 19.98
C ARG A 43 12.63 -0.13 18.48
N LYS A 44 12.08 1.03 18.09
CA LYS A 44 12.16 1.51 16.72
C LYS A 44 13.63 1.80 16.40
N VAL A 45 14.10 1.30 15.27
CA VAL A 45 15.42 1.63 14.71
C VAL A 45 15.29 2.77 13.70
N ALA A 46 16.40 3.45 13.40
CA ALA A 46 16.41 4.47 12.35
C ALA A 46 15.92 3.87 11.02
N GLY A 47 15.00 4.56 10.34
CA GLY A 47 14.37 4.06 9.11
C GLY A 47 13.23 3.06 9.35
N HIS A 48 12.66 2.98 10.56
CA HIS A 48 11.41 2.26 10.81
C HIS A 48 10.29 2.82 9.91
N VAL A 49 9.61 1.91 9.21
CA VAL A 49 8.44 2.25 8.40
C VAL A 49 7.23 2.21 9.32
N ASP A 50 6.59 3.35 9.48
CA ASP A 50 5.34 3.45 10.22
C ASP A 50 4.12 3.25 9.31
N ARG A 51 2.94 3.21 9.94
CA ARG A 51 1.66 3.10 9.26
C ARG A 51 1.43 4.20 8.23
N GLN A 52 1.86 5.44 8.52
CA GLN A 52 1.62 6.58 7.64
C GLN A 52 2.42 6.44 6.33
N ALA A 53 3.67 5.98 6.41
CA ALA A 53 4.50 5.70 5.25
C ALA A 53 3.91 4.59 4.36
N GLU A 54 3.41 3.50 4.97
CA GLU A 54 2.71 2.42 4.24
C GLU A 54 1.46 2.96 3.53
N GLU A 55 0.63 3.74 4.24
CA GLU A 55 -0.62 4.31 3.70
C GLU A 55 -0.36 5.27 2.53
N ALA A 56 0.67 6.11 2.63
CA ALA A 56 1.08 7.00 1.55
C ALA A 56 1.48 6.23 0.28
N ALA A 57 2.23 5.14 0.44
CA ALA A 57 2.63 4.28 -0.66
C ALA A 57 1.44 3.52 -1.27
N LEU A 58 0.49 3.07 -0.45
CA LEU A 58 -0.76 2.47 -0.93
C LEU A 58 -1.58 3.48 -1.75
N ALA A 59 -1.70 4.71 -1.28
CA ALA A 59 -2.40 5.77 -2.00
C ALA A 59 -1.73 6.07 -3.35
N ALA A 60 -0.39 6.10 -3.40
CA ALA A 60 0.35 6.26 -4.65
C ALA A 60 0.13 5.08 -5.61
N HIS A 61 0.12 3.84 -5.10
CA HIS A 61 -0.21 2.67 -5.91
C HIS A 61 -1.61 2.76 -6.52
N ARG A 62 -2.63 3.11 -5.72
CA ARG A 62 -4.02 3.23 -6.18
C ARG A 62 -4.17 4.26 -7.29
N ARG A 63 -3.59 5.46 -7.12
CA ARG A 63 -3.61 6.50 -8.16
C ARG A 63 -2.96 6.02 -9.47
N ALA A 64 -1.83 5.32 -9.37
CA ALA A 64 -1.17 4.78 -10.56
C ALA A 64 -2.02 3.70 -11.25
N ASP A 65 -2.71 2.85 -10.48
CA ASP A 65 -3.57 1.79 -11.01
C ASP A 65 -4.83 2.37 -11.68
N GLU A 66 -5.46 3.37 -11.07
CA GLU A 66 -6.58 4.13 -11.62
C GLU A 66 -6.21 4.81 -12.94
N SER A 67 -5.06 5.49 -12.98
CA SER A 67 -4.55 6.13 -14.19
C SER A 67 -4.28 5.12 -15.30
N ARG A 68 -3.67 3.96 -14.97
CA ARG A 68 -3.44 2.88 -15.94
C ARG A 68 -4.76 2.36 -16.49
N SER A 69 -5.69 2.02 -15.60
CA SER A 69 -7.00 1.48 -15.97
C SER A 69 -7.81 2.45 -16.84
N SER A 70 -7.73 3.75 -16.57
CA SER A 70 -8.37 4.76 -17.41
C SER A 70 -7.74 4.87 -18.80
N ALA A 71 -6.40 4.81 -18.89
CA ALA A 71 -5.72 4.84 -20.16
C ALA A 71 -6.00 3.58 -21.00
N GLU A 72 -6.07 2.41 -20.35
CA GLU A 72 -6.43 1.14 -20.99
C GLU A 72 -7.86 1.18 -21.57
N ARG A 73 -8.83 1.73 -20.84
CA ARG A 73 -10.19 1.95 -21.35
C ARG A 73 -10.20 2.87 -22.58
N ALA A 74 -9.60 4.04 -22.47
CA ALA A 74 -9.56 5.00 -23.59
C ALA A 74 -8.88 4.42 -24.84
N LEU A 75 -7.83 3.62 -24.66
CA LEU A 75 -7.18 2.90 -25.75
C LEU A 75 -8.10 1.86 -26.39
N GLY A 76 -8.90 1.15 -25.59
CA GLY A 76 -9.94 0.24 -26.06
C GLY A 76 -10.94 0.95 -26.97
N ASP A 77 -11.50 2.07 -26.50
CA ASP A 77 -12.51 2.84 -27.23
C ASP A 77 -11.98 3.37 -28.57
N VAL A 78 -10.73 3.87 -28.58
CA VAL A 78 -10.07 4.34 -29.81
C VAL A 78 -9.83 3.19 -30.79
N ARG A 79 -9.42 2.00 -30.30
CA ARG A 79 -9.20 0.83 -31.14
C ARG A 79 -10.50 0.33 -31.76
N GLU A 80 -11.59 0.32 -31.01
CA GLU A 80 -12.91 -0.05 -31.51
C GLU A 80 -13.40 0.94 -32.57
N SER A 81 -13.30 2.25 -32.29
CA SER A 81 -13.66 3.30 -33.25
C SER A 81 -12.85 3.20 -34.55
N LEU A 82 -11.55 2.93 -34.44
CA LEU A 82 -10.68 2.72 -35.60
C LEU A 82 -11.07 1.48 -36.40
N ALA A 83 -11.40 0.37 -35.72
CA ALA A 83 -11.83 -0.85 -36.37
C ALA A 83 -13.15 -0.64 -37.14
N ALA A 84 -14.12 0.05 -36.53
CA ALA A 84 -15.38 0.41 -37.16
C ALA A 84 -15.18 1.30 -38.40
N ALA A 85 -14.38 2.36 -38.29
CA ALA A 85 -14.07 3.24 -39.42
C ALA A 85 -13.37 2.50 -40.57
N LYS A 86 -12.44 1.59 -40.26
CA LYS A 86 -11.76 0.75 -41.25
C LYS A 86 -12.69 -0.27 -41.91
N ALA A 87 -13.72 -0.76 -41.21
CA ALA A 87 -14.72 -1.65 -41.77
C ALA A 87 -15.63 -0.89 -42.74
N ALA A 88 -16.13 0.28 -42.32
CA ALA A 88 -16.96 1.15 -43.15
C ALA A 88 -16.26 1.56 -44.46
N ALA A 89 -14.97 1.94 -44.39
CA ALA A 89 -14.19 2.33 -45.57
C ALA A 89 -13.93 1.18 -46.57
N ARG A 90 -14.13 -0.09 -46.17
CA ARG A 90 -13.95 -1.26 -47.05
C ARG A 90 -15.25 -1.81 -47.62
N GLY A 91 -16.40 -1.44 -47.04
CA GLY A 91 -17.71 -1.95 -47.42
C GLY A 91 -18.57 -0.97 -48.23
N GLY A 92 -18.05 0.22 -48.54
CA GLY A 92 -18.71 1.23 -49.37
C GLY A 92 -17.99 1.49 -50.68
#